data_AF-A0A1C5U7X8-F1
#
_entry.id   AF-A0A1C5U7X8-F1
#
_cell.length_a   1.000
_cell.length_b   1.000
_cell.length_c   1.000
_cell.angle_alpha   90.00
_cell.angle_beta   90.00
_cell.angle_gamma   90.00
#
_symmetry.space_group_name_H-M   'P 1'
#
loop_
_entity.id
_entity.type
_entity.pdbx_description
1 polymer ?
#
loop_
_entity_poly.entity_id
_entity_poly.type
_entity_poly.pdbx_seq_one_letter_code
_entity_poly.pdbx_strand_id
1 'polypeptide(L)'
;MRKILFGKNKNIIHDHLKKIRKERGLSQEELAAKLQVMNVNIDQQMISKIENNSRMVTDYELFCLCRVLHTEPNDLMGEIETL
;
A
#
# COMPACT_ATOMS: atom_id res chain seq x y z
N MET A 1 -8.18 22.14 4.97
CA MET A 1 -8.72 20.77 4.77
C MET A 1 -8.58 20.00 6.08
N ARG A 2 -9.60 19.26 6.51
CA ARG A 2 -9.55 18.42 7.73
C ARG A 2 -8.59 17.24 7.47
N LYS A 3 -7.68 16.95 8.40
CA LYS A 3 -6.76 15.80 8.28
C LYS A 3 -7.57 14.52 8.50
N ILE A 4 -7.54 13.62 7.52
CA ILE A 4 -8.09 12.26 7.65
C ILE A 4 -6.96 11.37 8.18
N LEU A 5 -7.08 10.94 9.43
CA LEU A 5 -6.09 10.13 10.12
C LEU A 5 -6.81 9.05 10.94
N PHE A 6 -6.23 7.86 10.99
CA PHE A 6 -6.58 6.80 11.94
C PHE A 6 -5.46 6.72 12.99
N GLY A 7 -5.72 7.21 14.20
CA GLY A 7 -4.67 7.45 15.20
C GLY A 7 -3.63 8.44 14.66
N LYS A 8 -2.40 7.96 14.43
CA LYS A 8 -1.29 8.74 13.83
C LYS A 8 -1.07 8.45 12.34
N ASN A 9 -1.82 7.51 11.77
CA ASN A 9 -1.59 7.01 10.42
C ASN A 9 -2.54 7.65 9.40
N LYS A 10 -2.00 8.04 8.24
CA LYS A 10 -2.83 8.34 7.06
C LYS A 10 -3.26 7.07 6.34
N ASN A 11 -2.44 6.02 6.40
CA ASN A 11 -2.71 4.74 5.81
C ASN A 11 -2.17 3.66 6.74
N ILE A 12 -2.96 2.63 7.04
CA ILE A 12 -2.56 1.57 7.97
C ILE A 12 -1.61 0.55 7.36
N ILE A 13 -1.63 0.37 6.03
CA ILE A 13 -0.85 -0.70 5.38
C ILE A 13 0.61 -0.32 5.09
N HIS A 14 1.06 0.88 5.44
CA HIS A 14 2.32 1.45 4.94
C HIS A 14 3.55 0.58 5.21
N ASP A 15 3.70 0.11 6.46
CA ASP A 15 4.86 -0.66 6.88
C ASP A 15 4.85 -2.08 6.29
N HIS A 16 3.70 -2.74 6.33
CA HIS A 16 3.54 -4.10 5.82
C HIS A 16 3.64 -4.14 4.29
N LEU A 17 3.10 -3.14 3.59
CA LEU A 17 3.27 -3.02 2.14
C LEU A 17 4.76 -2.98 1.77
N LYS A 18 5.54 -2.14 2.46
CA LYS A 18 6.98 -2.02 2.21
C LYS A 18 7.73 -3.33 2.51
N LYS A 19 7.36 -4.01 3.60
CA LYS A 19 7.94 -5.29 4.00
C LYS A 19 7.66 -6.36 2.94
N ILE A 20 6.39 -6.60 2.63
CA ILE A 20 5.96 -7.63 1.68
C ILE A 20 6.53 -7.34 0.29
N ARG A 21 6.50 -6.09 -0.19
CA ARG A 21 7.11 -5.73 -1.49
C ARG A 21 8.59 -6.15 -1.55
N LYS A 22 9.35 -5.88 -0.49
CA LYS A 22 10.77 -6.28 -0.41
C LYS A 22 10.95 -7.79 -0.34
N GLU A 23 10.10 -8.50 0.39
CA GLU A 23 10.09 -9.97 0.44
C GLU A 23 9.80 -10.59 -0.95
N ARG A 24 9.00 -9.90 -1.77
CA ARG A 24 8.75 -10.27 -3.17
C ARG A 24 9.86 -9.83 -4.13
N GLY A 25 10.92 -9.19 -3.65
CA GLY A 25 12.05 -8.74 -4.46
C GLY A 25 11.71 -7.62 -5.45
N LEU A 26 10.62 -6.89 -5.23
CA LEU A 26 10.19 -5.82 -6.13
C LEU A 26 10.72 -4.46 -5.66
N SER A 27 11.23 -3.66 -6.59
CA SER A 27 11.38 -2.21 -6.40
C SER A 27 10.01 -1.52 -6.39
N GLN A 28 9.98 -0.26 -5.93
CA GLN A 28 8.76 0.54 -5.95
C GLN A 28 8.28 0.81 -7.40
N GLU A 29 9.21 0.98 -8.34
CA GLU A 29 8.94 1.15 -9.77
C GLU A 29 8.30 -0.12 -10.36
N GLU A 30 8.85 -1.30 -10.06
CA GLU A 30 8.29 -2.56 -10.56
C GLU A 30 6.89 -2.83 -9.98
N LEU A 31 6.66 -2.51 -8.71
CA LEU A 31 5.32 -2.60 -8.12
C LEU A 31 4.34 -1.64 -8.83
N ALA A 32 4.75 -0.39 -9.07
CA ALA A 32 3.93 0.58 -9.79
C ALA A 32 3.59 0.09 -11.20
N ALA A 33 4.59 -0.39 -11.95
CA ALA A 33 4.40 -0.94 -13.30
C ALA A 33 3.40 -2.11 -13.32
N LYS A 34 3.48 -3.03 -12.35
CA LYS A 34 2.52 -4.14 -12.24
C LYS A 34 1.09 -3.66 -11.95
N LEU A 35 0.93 -2.63 -11.12
CA LEU A 35 -0.38 -2.03 -10.83
C LEU A 35 -0.93 -1.24 -12.03
N GLN A 36 -0.08 -0.56 -12.80
CA GLN A 36 -0.47 0.11 -14.04
C GLN A 36 -1.02 -0.86 -15.08
N VAL A 37 -0.47 -2.07 -15.19
CA VAL A 37 -1.03 -3.14 -16.05
C VAL A 37 -2.44 -3.55 -15.61
N MET A 38 -2.77 -3.38 -14.32
CA MET A 38 -4.12 -3.56 -13.79
C MET A 38 -5.00 -2.30 -13.90
N ASN A 39 -4.60 -1.33 -14.72
CA ASN A 39 -5.28 -0.06 -14.95
C ASN A 39 -5.35 0.85 -13.71
N VAL A 40 -4.45 0.67 -12.74
CA VAL A 40 -4.30 1.56 -11.58
C VAL A 40 -3.42 2.75 -11.98
N ASN A 41 -3.95 3.96 -11.87
CA ASN A 41 -3.19 5.19 -12.12
C ASN A 41 -2.24 5.50 -10.96
N ILE A 42 -1.09 4.84 -10.92
CA ILE A 42 -0.09 4.94 -9.86
C ILE A 42 1.32 4.93 -10.44
N ASP A 43 2.24 5.68 -9.83
CA ASP A 43 3.67 5.69 -10.18
C ASP A 43 4.54 5.32 -8.95
N GLN A 44 5.85 5.27 -9.15
CA GLN A 44 6.80 4.98 -8.08
C GLN A 44 6.75 5.98 -6.92
N GLN A 45 6.54 7.28 -7.19
CA GLN A 45 6.47 8.31 -6.14
C GLN A 45 5.23 8.11 -5.29
N MET A 46 4.13 7.74 -5.92
CA MET A 46 2.89 7.39 -5.28
C MET A 46 3.08 6.15 -4.39
N ILE A 47 3.76 5.08 -4.85
CA ILE A 47 4.11 3.93 -3.99
C ILE A 47 4.95 4.39 -2.79
N SER A 48 5.99 5.20 -3.01
CA SER A 48 6.83 5.75 -1.95
C SER A 48 6.01 6.55 -0.92
N LYS A 49 5.03 7.33 -1.37
CA LYS A 49 4.14 8.08 -0.47
C LYS A 49 3.28 7.15 0.39
N ILE A 50 2.82 6.01 -0.15
CA ILE A 50 2.09 5.00 0.65
C ILE A 50 2.99 4.44 1.73
N GLU A 51 4.18 3.97 1.35
CA GLU A 51 5.13 3.32 2.25
C GLU A 51 5.68 4.26 3.34
N ASN A 52 5.63 5.57 3.09
CA ASN A 52 5.99 6.61 4.07
C ASN A 52 4.76 7.19 4.79
N ASN A 53 3.60 6.52 4.75
CA ASN A 53 2.38 6.93 5.45
C ASN A 53 1.94 8.39 5.16
N SER A 54 2.23 8.86 3.95
CA SER A 54 2.02 10.26 3.56
C SER A 54 0.79 10.46 2.67
N ARG A 55 0.19 9.36 2.19
CA ARG A 55 -1.09 9.32 1.45
C ARG A 55 -1.94 8.13 1.90
N MET A 56 -3.23 8.22 1.62
CA MET A 56 -4.18 7.11 1.75
C MET A 56 -4.05 6.13 0.58
N VAL A 57 -4.59 4.94 0.77
CA VAL A 57 -4.79 3.90 -0.24
C VAL A 57 -6.29 3.72 -0.41
N THR A 58 -6.77 3.71 -1.65
CA THR A 58 -8.19 3.43 -1.94
C THR A 58 -8.47 1.92 -1.88
N ASP A 59 -9.74 1.55 -1.85
CA ASP A 59 -10.18 0.15 -1.86
C ASP A 59 -9.70 -0.62 -3.09
N TYR A 60 -9.80 -0.03 -4.29
CA TYR A 60 -9.34 -0.65 -5.53
C TYR A 60 -7.81 -0.78 -5.58
N GLU A 61 -7.07 0.18 -5.02
CA GLU A 61 -5.61 0.09 -4.90
C GLU A 61 -5.23 -1.05 -3.96
N LEU A 62 -5.89 -1.16 -2.81
CA LEU A 62 -5.69 -2.26 -1.86
C LEU A 62 -5.95 -3.61 -2.54
N PHE A 63 -7.06 -3.75 -3.26
CA PHE A 63 -7.38 -4.97 -4.00
C PHE A 63 -6.27 -5.33 -5.00
N CYS A 64 -5.82 -4.37 -5.82
CA CYS A 64 -4.78 -4.62 -6.81
C CYS A 64 -3.42 -4.93 -6.15
N LEU A 65 -3.10 -4.28 -5.03
CA LEU A 65 -1.90 -4.58 -4.24
C LEU A 65 -1.90 -6.04 -3.76
N CYS A 66 -3.02 -6.52 -3.20
CA CYS A 66 -3.17 -7.92 -2.80
C CYS A 66 -2.93 -8.88 -3.98
N ARG A 67 -3.49 -8.56 -5.15
CA ARG A 67 -3.32 -9.38 -6.37
C ARG A 67 -1.88 -9.41 -6.87
N VAL A 68 -1.20 -8.27 -6.91
CA VAL A 68 0.20 -8.17 -7.39
C VAL A 68 1.19 -8.81 -6.41
N LEU A 69 0.96 -8.63 -5.11
CA LEU A 69 1.86 -9.12 -4.07
C LEU A 69 1.54 -10.54 -3.61
N HIS A 70 0.50 -11.16 -4.16
CA HIS A 70 0.03 -12.51 -3.80
C HIS A 70 -0.16 -12.66 -2.29
N THR A 71 -0.93 -11.75 -1.70
CA THR A 71 -1.16 -11.64 -0.26
C THR A 71 -2.62 -11.30 0.01
N GLU A 72 -3.11 -11.58 1.22
CA GLU A 72 -4.46 -11.23 1.65
C GLU A 72 -4.50 -9.82 2.27
N PRO A 73 -5.66 -9.14 2.30
CA PRO A 73 -5.77 -7.82 2.91
C PRO A 73 -5.27 -7.75 4.36
N ASN A 74 -5.51 -8.81 5.15
CA ASN A 74 -5.08 -8.87 6.55
C ASN A 74 -3.55 -8.87 6.69
N ASP A 75 -2.82 -9.44 5.74
CA ASP A 75 -1.35 -9.40 5.74
C ASP A 75 -0.84 -7.96 5.58
N LEU A 76 -1.51 -7.16 4.73
CA LEU A 76 -1.20 -5.75 4.52
C LEU A 76 -1.67 -4.86 5.67
N MET A 77 -2.80 -5.17 6.30
CA MET A 77 -3.32 -4.39 7.44
C MET A 77 -2.56 -4.67 8.73
N GLY A 78 -2.01 -5.88 8.87
CA GLY A 78 -1.38 -6.34 10.09
C GLY A 78 -2.37 -6.59 11.22
N GLU A 79 -1.82 -6.88 12.39
CA GLU A 79 -2.59 -6.83 13.63
C GLU A 79 -2.83 -5.36 13.97
N ILE A 80 -3.98 -4.85 13.55
CA ILE A 80 -4.48 -3.61 14.12
C ILE A 80 -4.72 -3.95 15.58
N GLU A 81 -3.87 -3.46 16.49
CA GLU A 81 -4.20 -3.40 17.92
C GLU A 81 -5.53 -2.67 18.00
N THR A 82 -6.60 -3.44 18.11
CA THR A 82 -7.93 -2.94 18.39
C THR A 82 -7.81 -2.18 19.70
N LEU A 83 -8.15 -0.88 19.63
CA LEU A 83 -8.27 0.05 20.76
C LEU A 83 -8.79 -0.63 22.03
#